data_AF-A0A848W756-F1
#
_entry.id   AF-A0A848W756-F1
#
_cell.length_a   1.000
_cell.length_b   1.000
_cell.length_c   1.000
_cell.angle_alpha   90.00
_cell.angle_beta   90.00
_cell.angle_gamma   90.00
#
_symmetry.space_group_name_H-M   'P 1'
#
loop_
_entity.id
_entity.type
_entity.pdbx_description
1 polymer ?
#
loop_
_entity_poly.entity_id
_entity_poly.type
_entity_poly.pdbx_seq_one_letter_code
_entity_poly.pdbx_strand_id
1 'polypeptide(L)'
;GQIGGMAFVGLPGNPAAMMVTFLRLARPALLRLAGASDLVPHLYKVRAGFEHTKKLARREYVRVRLVAGDDGNLVAHKFPREGAGILTSLVEADGLVELSEDMTQLTVGTMVDFLPFTEVSR
;
A
#
# COMPACT_ATOMS: atom_id res chain seq x y z
N GLY A 1 4.09 0.54 -20.91
CA GLY A 1 4.70 0.45 -22.25
C GLY A 1 3.66 0.03 -23.26
N GLN A 2 4.06 -0.22 -24.50
CA GLN A 2 3.16 -0.62 -25.58
C GLN A 2 3.86 -1.67 -26.46
N ILE A 3 3.13 -2.71 -26.86
CA ILE A 3 3.57 -3.72 -27.82
C ILE A 3 2.58 -3.68 -28.97
N GLY A 4 3.02 -3.22 -30.14
CA GLY A 4 2.10 -2.95 -31.26
C GLY A 4 1.04 -1.92 -30.87
N GLY A 5 -0.23 -2.26 -30.97
CA GLY A 5 -1.36 -1.42 -30.52
C GLY A 5 -1.83 -1.67 -29.08
N MET A 6 -1.16 -2.54 -28.32
CA MET A 6 -1.62 -3.01 -27.01
C MET A 6 -0.81 -2.41 -25.87
N ALA A 7 -1.51 -1.90 -24.85
CA ALA A 7 -0.88 -1.45 -23.61
C ALA A 7 -0.25 -2.62 -22.86
N PHE A 8 0.99 -2.44 -22.37
CA PHE A 8 1.75 -3.44 -21.65
C PHE A 8 2.22 -2.90 -20.29
N VAL A 9 1.98 -3.66 -19.22
CA VAL A 9 2.44 -3.37 -17.86
C VAL A 9 3.24 -4.56 -17.33
N GLY A 10 4.54 -4.37 -17.13
CA GLY A 10 5.39 -5.36 -16.46
C GLY A 10 5.30 -5.20 -14.96
N LEU A 11 4.93 -6.27 -14.25
CA LEU A 11 4.89 -6.30 -12.79
C LEU A 11 6.15 -6.98 -12.23
N PRO A 12 6.66 -6.55 -11.06
CA PRO A 12 7.80 -7.19 -10.43
C PRO A 12 7.44 -8.59 -9.89
N GLY A 13 8.43 -9.48 -9.83
CA GLY A 13 8.22 -10.86 -9.36
C GLY A 13 7.96 -11.00 -7.85
N ASN A 14 8.20 -9.96 -7.06
CA ASN A 14 7.89 -9.96 -5.62
C ASN A 14 6.41 -9.59 -5.42
N PRO A 15 5.57 -10.46 -4.83
CA PRO A 15 4.13 -10.21 -4.68
C PRO A 15 3.77 -8.90 -3.96
N ALA A 16 4.56 -8.49 -2.96
CA ALA A 16 4.29 -7.24 -2.25
C ALA A 16 4.56 -6.02 -3.13
N ALA A 17 5.66 -6.04 -3.89
CA ALA A 17 5.97 -5.00 -4.85
C ALA A 17 4.97 -5.02 -6.02
N MET A 18 4.55 -6.21 -6.46
CA MET A 18 3.56 -6.40 -7.52
C MET A 18 2.24 -5.74 -7.14
N MET A 19 1.76 -5.95 -5.91
CA MET A 19 0.51 -5.35 -5.42
C MET A 19 0.58 -3.81 -5.43
N VAL A 20 1.69 -3.24 -4.94
CA VAL A 20 1.91 -1.78 -4.96
C VAL A 20 1.91 -1.25 -6.41
N THR A 21 2.67 -1.88 -7.30
CA THR A 21 2.75 -1.50 -8.72
C THR A 21 1.38 -1.62 -9.39
N PHE A 22 0.62 -2.66 -9.10
CA PHE A 22 -0.72 -2.83 -9.64
C PHE A 22 -1.65 -1.71 -9.15
N LEU A 23 -1.73 -1.48 -7.85
CA LEU A 23 -2.64 -0.49 -7.24
C LEU A 23 -2.35 0.94 -7.68
N ARG A 24 -1.08 1.33 -7.79
CA ARG A 24 -0.70 2.73 -8.05
C ARG A 24 -0.47 3.05 -9.52
N LEU A 25 -0.22 2.05 -10.36
CA LEU A 25 0.10 2.26 -11.78
C LEU A 25 -0.82 1.48 -12.72
N ALA A 26 -0.95 0.17 -12.54
CA ALA A 26 -1.71 -0.66 -13.48
C ALA A 26 -3.22 -0.40 -13.41
N ARG A 27 -3.81 -0.40 -12.21
CA ARG A 27 -5.25 -0.19 -12.00
C ARG A 27 -5.72 1.17 -12.54
N PRO A 28 -5.07 2.32 -12.22
CA PRO A 28 -5.44 3.61 -12.80
C PRO A 28 -5.39 3.61 -14.34
N ALA A 29 -4.39 2.94 -14.93
CA ALA A 29 -4.27 2.85 -16.38
C ALA A 29 -5.41 2.00 -16.99
N LEU A 30 -5.75 0.87 -16.38
CA LEU A 30 -6.86 0.00 -16.82
C LEU A 30 -8.20 0.72 -16.69
N LEU A 31 -8.46 1.38 -15.55
CA LEU A 31 -9.67 2.16 -15.32
C LEU A 31 -9.82 3.27 -16.36
N ARG A 32 -8.72 3.98 -16.67
CA ARG A 32 -8.72 5.02 -17.69
C ARG A 32 -9.05 4.47 -19.08
N LEU A 33 -8.49 3.32 -19.45
CA LEU A 33 -8.79 2.64 -20.71
C LEU A 33 -10.24 2.14 -20.76
N ALA A 34 -10.82 1.78 -19.61
CA ALA A 34 -12.23 1.40 -19.48
C ALA A 34 -13.19 2.61 -19.44
N GLY A 35 -12.69 3.85 -19.53
CA GLY A 35 -13.50 5.06 -19.55
C GLY A 35 -13.91 5.60 -18.17
N ALA A 36 -13.33 5.08 -17.08
CA ALA A 36 -13.58 5.59 -15.74
C ALA A 36 -12.95 6.98 -15.54
N SER A 37 -13.58 7.77 -14.67
CA SER A 37 -13.09 9.09 -14.24
C SER A 37 -12.45 9.06 -12.85
N ASP A 38 -12.87 8.12 -11.99
CA ASP A 38 -12.23 7.89 -10.69
C ASP A 38 -11.10 6.87 -10.84
N LEU A 39 -9.86 7.35 -10.75
CA LEU A 39 -8.66 6.57 -11.05
C LEU A 39 -7.76 6.35 -9.83
N VAL A 40 -7.97 7.12 -8.76
CA VAL A 40 -7.07 7.14 -7.61
C VAL A 40 -7.72 6.37 -6.47
N PRO A 41 -7.05 5.38 -5.87
CA PRO A 41 -7.62 4.67 -4.73
C PRO A 41 -7.79 5.60 -3.53
N HIS A 42 -8.83 5.36 -2.74
CA HIS A 42 -9.07 6.14 -1.53
C HIS A 42 -8.05 5.78 -0.46
N LEU A 43 -7.42 6.81 0.11
CA LEU A 43 -6.53 6.69 1.26
C LEU A 43 -7.28 7.10 2.53
N TYR A 44 -7.06 6.35 3.60
CA TYR A 44 -7.68 6.59 4.90
C TYR A 44 -6.60 6.97 5.91
N LYS A 45 -6.90 7.91 6.81
CA LYS A 45 -5.98 8.26 7.89
C LYS A 45 -6.13 7.27 9.03
N VAL A 46 -5.03 6.65 9.44
CA VAL A 46 -4.95 5.72 10.58
C VAL A 46 -3.78 6.08 11.48
N ARG A 47 -3.84 5.67 12.75
CA ARG A 47 -2.75 5.90 13.71
C ARG A 47 -1.68 4.82 13.57
N ALA A 48 -0.40 5.21 13.47
CA ALA A 48 0.71 4.26 13.46
C ALA A 48 0.91 3.61 14.83
N GLY A 49 0.88 2.28 14.90
CA GLY A 49 1.20 1.48 16.09
C GLY A 49 2.64 0.94 16.09
N PHE A 50 3.51 1.46 15.22
CA PHE A 50 4.89 1.00 15.07
C PHE A 50 5.82 2.16 14.72
N GLU A 51 7.11 1.98 15.00
CA GLU A 51 8.17 2.85 14.53
C GLU A 51 8.82 2.29 13.26
N HIS A 52 9.29 3.18 12.37
CA HIS A 52 9.97 2.76 11.15
C HIS A 52 10.93 3.82 10.64
N THR A 53 12.17 3.42 10.34
CA THR A 53 13.18 4.27 9.72
C THR A 53 13.34 3.91 8.26
N LYS A 54 13.42 4.92 7.40
CA LYS A 54 13.56 4.79 5.95
C LYS A 54 14.54 5.82 5.39
N LYS A 55 15.01 5.55 4.17
CA LYS A 55 15.84 6.51 3.44
C LYS A 55 14.99 7.71 2.97
N LEU A 56 15.56 8.90 3.00
CA LEU A 56 14.97 10.10 2.39
C LEU A 56 14.79 9.88 0.87
N ALA A 57 13.85 10.61 0.27
CA ALA A 57 13.54 10.61 -1.16
C ALA A 57 13.06 9.25 -1.72
N ARG A 58 12.57 8.36 -0.83
CA ARG A 58 12.01 7.07 -1.21
C ARG A 58 10.60 6.93 -0.64
N ARG A 59 9.59 6.67 -1.45
CA ARG A 59 8.28 6.25 -0.94
C ARG A 59 8.35 4.79 -0.50
N GLU A 60 7.88 4.47 0.70
CA GLU A 60 7.81 3.09 1.18
C GLU A 60 6.37 2.70 1.48
N TYR A 61 6.02 1.46 1.15
CA TYR A 61 4.71 0.88 1.42
C TYR A 61 4.89 -0.24 2.45
N VAL A 62 4.32 -0.07 3.62
CA VAL A 62 4.46 -0.98 4.76
C VAL A 62 3.16 -1.77 4.92
N ARG A 63 3.23 -3.10 4.87
CA ARG A 63 2.07 -3.96 5.13
C ARG A 63 1.65 -3.87 6.59
N VAL A 64 0.37 -3.64 6.82
CA VAL A 64 -0.18 -3.51 8.17
C VAL A 64 -1.50 -4.25 8.32
N ARG A 65 -1.80 -4.63 9.56
CA ARG A 65 -3.13 -5.00 10.02
C ARG A 65 -3.71 -3.84 10.83
N LEU A 66 -5.00 -3.57 10.70
CA LEU A 66 -5.70 -2.61 11.53
C LEU A 66 -6.28 -3.32 12.76
N VAL A 67 -6.06 -2.72 13.92
CA VAL A 67 -6.61 -3.17 15.20
C VAL A 67 -7.28 -1.98 15.86
N ALA A 68 -8.43 -2.20 16.51
CA ALA A 68 -9.08 -1.16 17.30
C ALA A 68 -8.22 -0.85 18.54
N GLY A 69 -7.88 0.42 18.75
CA GLY A 69 -7.26 0.89 19.99
C GLY A 69 -8.29 1.08 21.11
N ASP A 70 -7.79 1.31 22.32
CA ASP A 70 -8.62 1.49 23.53
C ASP A 70 -9.55 2.72 23.46
N ASP A 71 -9.20 3.69 22.62
CA ASP A 71 -9.98 4.90 22.34
C ASP A 71 -10.97 4.73 21.16
N GLY A 72 -11.11 3.52 20.63
CA GLY A 72 -11.96 3.19 19.49
C GLY A 72 -11.38 3.56 18.12
N ASN A 73 -10.20 4.19 18.06
CA ASN A 73 -9.55 4.54 16.79
C ASN A 73 -8.75 3.36 16.22
N LEU A 74 -8.73 3.23 14.89
CA LEU A 74 -7.94 2.21 14.21
C LEU A 74 -6.43 2.50 14.31
N VAL A 75 -5.68 1.49 14.71
CA VAL A 75 -4.22 1.50 14.85
C VAL A 75 -3.61 0.51 13.87
N ALA A 76 -2.66 0.98 13.06
CA ALA A 76 -1.93 0.18 12.10
C ALA A 76 -0.76 -0.55 12.77
N HIS A 77 -0.78 -1.87 12.75
CA HIS A 77 0.29 -2.73 13.22
C HIS A 77 1.05 -3.34 12.05
N LYS A 78 2.36 -3.09 11.99
CA LYS A 78 3.25 -3.55 10.92
C LYS A 78 3.47 -5.07 11.00
N PHE A 79 3.41 -5.73 9.84
CA PHE A 79 3.81 -7.13 9.74
C PHE A 79 5.33 -7.30 9.92
N PRO A 80 5.78 -8.30 10.69
CA PRO A 80 7.20 -8.60 10.84
C PRO A 80 7.85 -8.95 9.49
N ARG A 81 9.15 -8.62 9.36
CA ARG A 81 9.89 -8.68 8.09
C ARG A 81 10.38 -10.07 7.69
N GLU A 82 10.13 -11.12 8.47
CA GLU A 82 10.84 -12.39 8.32
C GLU A 82 10.13 -13.44 7.45
N GLY A 83 10.89 -13.97 6.48
CA GLY A 83 10.91 -15.39 6.08
C GLY A 83 9.66 -15.99 5.43
N ALA A 84 9.79 -16.35 4.14
CA ALA A 84 8.93 -17.24 3.33
C ALA A 84 7.44 -16.87 3.12
N GLY A 85 6.80 -16.15 4.04
CA GLY A 85 5.38 -15.80 3.97
C GLY A 85 5.09 -14.47 3.26
N ILE A 86 5.76 -14.14 2.14
CA ILE A 86 5.45 -12.88 1.42
C ILE A 86 3.98 -12.87 0.98
N LEU A 87 3.47 -14.02 0.52
CA LEU A 87 2.05 -14.20 0.21
C LEU A 87 1.19 -14.23 1.47
N THR A 88 1.59 -14.94 2.52
CA THR A 88 0.87 -14.99 3.80
C THR A 88 0.64 -13.60 4.38
N SER A 89 1.66 -12.75 4.37
CA SER A 89 1.58 -11.37 4.83
C SER A 89 0.68 -10.47 3.97
N LEU A 90 0.39 -10.84 2.72
CA LEU A 90 -0.58 -10.12 1.88
C LEU A 90 -2.01 -10.59 2.16
N VAL A 91 -2.18 -11.87 2.49
CA VAL A 91 -3.48 -12.44 2.86
C VAL A 91 -3.93 -11.96 4.24
N GLU A 92 -3.00 -11.83 5.17
CA GLU A 92 -3.31 -11.44 6.55
C GLU A 92 -3.31 -9.92 6.78
N ALA A 93 -2.73 -9.14 5.85
CA ALA A 93 -2.74 -7.69 5.95
C ALA A 93 -4.04 -7.11 5.41
N ASP A 94 -4.53 -6.08 6.09
CA ASP A 94 -5.71 -5.32 5.65
C ASP A 94 -5.33 -4.33 4.54
N GLY A 95 -4.05 -3.93 4.47
CA GLY A 95 -3.55 -3.02 3.47
C GLY A 95 -2.12 -2.53 3.70
N LEU A 96 -1.85 -1.33 3.17
CA LEU A 96 -0.53 -0.72 3.16
C LEU A 96 -0.58 0.66 3.80
N VAL A 97 0.34 0.94 4.72
CA VAL A 97 0.69 2.31 5.12
C VAL A 97 1.66 2.89 4.11
N GLU A 98 1.34 4.07 3.58
CA GLU A 98 2.19 4.83 2.67
C GLU A 98 3.06 5.83 3.45
N LEU A 99 4.37 5.66 3.37
CA LEU A 99 5.35 6.57 3.96
C LEU A 99 5.97 7.41 2.87
N SER A 100 5.81 8.73 2.99
CA SER A 100 6.19 9.70 1.97
C SER A 100 7.71 9.81 1.77
N GLU A 101 8.10 10.47 0.70
CA GLU A 101 9.50 10.64 0.30
C GLU A 101 10.28 11.59 1.20
N ASP A 102 9.60 12.57 1.79
CA ASP A 102 10.12 13.56 2.74
C ASP A 102 10.23 13.04 4.18
N MET A 103 9.64 11.88 4.48
CA MET A 103 9.73 11.23 5.79
C MET A 103 10.99 10.37 5.90
N THR A 104 11.73 10.48 6.99
CA THR A 104 12.87 9.59 7.32
C THR A 104 12.57 8.66 8.50
N GLN A 105 11.67 9.08 9.39
CA GLN A 105 11.29 8.34 10.58
C GLN A 105 9.79 8.46 10.82
N LEU A 106 9.17 7.33 11.15
CA LEU A 106 7.82 7.23 11.65
C LEU A 106 7.86 6.92 13.15
N THR A 107 7.13 7.69 13.95
CA THR A 107 6.94 7.45 15.38
C THR A 107 5.54 6.92 15.66
N VAL A 108 5.41 6.13 16.73
CA VAL A 108 4.09 5.65 17.21
C VAL A 108 3.17 6.83 17.48
N GLY A 109 1.90 6.68 17.12
CA GLY A 109 0.87 7.72 17.27
C GLY A 109 0.72 8.63 16.07
N THR A 110 1.67 8.63 15.12
CA THR A 110 1.59 9.46 13.91
C THR A 110 0.40 9.06 13.04
N MET A 111 -0.36 10.03 12.55
CA MET A 111 -1.41 9.79 11.56
C MET A 111 -0.79 9.59 10.17
N VAL A 112 -1.05 8.44 9.57
CA VAL A 112 -0.48 8.04 8.27
C VAL A 112 -1.58 7.66 7.28
N ASP A 113 -1.26 7.74 5.99
CA ASP A 113 -2.14 7.29 4.93
C ASP A 113 -2.12 5.76 4.83
N PHE A 114 -3.32 5.18 4.79
CA PHE A 114 -3.56 3.76 4.65
C PHE A 114 -4.35 3.48 3.38
N LEU A 115 -3.83 2.55 2.58
CA LEU A 115 -4.42 2.02 1.37
C LEU A 115 -4.97 0.62 1.66
N PRO A 116 -6.30 0.44 1.76
CA PRO A 116 -6.89 -0.87 1.97
C PRO A 116 -6.73 -1.75 0.74
N PHE A 117 -6.52 -3.06 0.92
CA PHE A 117 -6.57 -4.00 -0.20
C PHE A 117 -7.96 -4.18 -0.80
N THR A 118 -9.03 -3.82 -0.07
CA THR A 118 -10.39 -3.84 -0.60
C THR A 118 -10.66 -2.78 -1.68
N GLU A 119 -9.80 -1.76 -1.83
CA GLU A 119 -9.82 -0.86 -2.99
C GLU A 119 -9.49 -1.60 -4.31
N VAL A 120 -8.90 -2.80 -4.24
CA VAL A 120 -8.67 -3.66 -5.41
C VAL A 120 -9.95 -4.36 -5.85
N SER A 121 -10.84 -4.69 -4.91
CA SER A 121 -12.07 -5.46 -5.18
C SER A 121 -13.27 -4.63 -5.65
N ARG A 122 -13.12 -3.30 -5.75
CA ARG A 122 -14.15 -2.37 -6.23
C ARG A 122 -13.90 -1.94 -7.67
#